data_AF-A0A2V9FFZ7-F1
#
_entry.id   AF-A0A2V9FFZ7-F1
#
_cell.length_a   1.000
_cell.length_b   1.000
_cell.length_c   1.000
_cell.angle_alpha   90.00
_cell.angle_beta   90.00
_cell.angle_gamma   90.00
#
_symmetry.space_group_name_H-M   'P 1'
#
loop_
_entity.id
_entity.type
_entity.pdbx_description
1 polymer ?
#
loop_
_entity_poly.entity_id
_entity_poly.type
_entity_poly.pdbx_seq_one_letter_code
_entity_poly.pdbx_strand_id
1 'polypeptide(L)' 'MRTTLSLDDDVFRLVKQYAASRSLALGKAVSELVRRAFAVPRPTRVVNGVQVFDLPPESPRVTMNKVRELDADQK' A
#
# COMPACT_ATOMS: atom_id res chain seq x y z
N MET A 1 16.65 16.91 -1.17
CA MET A 1 16.53 17.84 -0.03
C MET A 1 16.77 17.06 1.25
N ARG A 2 17.51 17.62 2.21
CA ARG A 2 17.68 17.03 3.56
C ARG A 2 16.69 17.72 4.50
N THR A 3 15.87 16.92 5.19
CA THR A 3 14.79 17.40 6.07
C THR A 3 14.88 16.66 7.39
N THR A 4 14.63 17.35 8.50
CA THR A 4 14.45 16.74 9.81
C THR A 4 12.96 16.50 10.04
N LEU A 5 12.58 15.30 10.44
CA LEU A 5 11.20 14.85 10.61
C LEU A 5 11.07 14.25 12.00
N SER A 6 10.00 14.57 12.73
CA SER A 6 9.62 13.83 13.94
C SER A 6 8.70 12.69 13.54
N LEU A 7 8.98 11.47 14.00
CA LEU A 7 8.14 10.29 13.78
C LEU A 7 7.74 9.71 15.13
N ASP A 8 6.48 9.30 15.26
CA ASP A 8 6.04 8.52 16.41
C ASP A 8 6.77 7.15 16.44
N ASP A 9 6.97 6.61 17.64
CA ASP A 9 7.80 5.41 17.85
C ASP A 9 7.26 4.16 17.13
N ASP A 10 5.94 4.06 16.99
CA ASP A 10 5.27 3.00 16.23
C ASP A 10 5.51 3.16 14.72
N VAL A 11 5.38 4.36 14.18
CA VAL A 11 5.68 4.67 12.78
C VAL A 11 7.14 4.39 12.46
N PHE A 12 8.07 4.82 13.32
CA PHE A 12 9.50 4.55 13.13
C PHE A 12 9.81 3.06 13.03
N ARG A 13 9.20 2.24 13.91
CA ARG A 13 9.35 0.77 13.87
C ARG A 13 8.83 0.17 12.56
N LEU A 14 7.67 0.62 12.09
CA LEU A 14 7.08 0.16 10.82
C LEU A 14 7.98 0.52 9.63
N VAL A 15 8.48 1.75 9.57
CA VAL A 15 9.39 2.19 8.51
C VAL A 15 10.71 1.39 8.54
N LYS A 16 11.25 1.11 9.74
CA LYS A 16 12.47 0.31 9.89
C LYS A 16 12.28 -1.12 9.37
N GLN A 17 11.16 -1.76 9.68
CA GLN A 17 10.82 -3.08 9.15
C GLN A 17 10.64 -3.06 7.62
N TYR A 18 9.93 -2.06 7.10
CA TYR A 18 9.76 -1.87 5.67
C TYR A 18 11.12 -1.72 4.95
N ALA A 19 12.00 -0.89 5.49
CA ALA A 19 13.33 -0.65 4.96
C ALA A 19 14.17 -1.93 4.94
N ALA A 20 14.19 -2.69 6.05
CA ALA A 20 14.91 -3.96 6.16
C ALA A 20 14.40 -5.00 5.15
N SER A 21 13.08 -5.15 5.00
CA SER A 21 12.48 -6.11 4.07
C SER A 21 12.80 -5.85 2.59
N ARG A 22 13.27 -4.64 2.25
CA ARG A 22 13.55 -4.20 0.88
C ARG A 22 15.00 -3.76 0.68
N SER A 23 15.87 -3.97 1.67
CA SER A 23 17.27 -3.53 1.65
C SER A 23 17.43 -2.04 1.30
N LEU A 24 16.57 -1.18 1.86
CA LEU A 24 16.57 0.26 1.63
C LEU A 24 17.17 1.03 2.81
N ALA A 25 17.83 2.15 2.53
CA ALA A 25 18.15 3.14 3.56
C ALA A 25 16.86 3.76 4.14
N LEU A 26 16.85 4.09 5.44
CA LEU A 26 15.65 4.57 6.13
C LEU A 26 15.03 5.80 5.47
N GLY A 27 15.83 6.82 5.12
CA GLY A 27 15.32 8.02 4.46
C GLY A 27 14.73 7.74 3.06
N LYS A 28 15.25 6.73 2.35
CA LYS A 28 14.70 6.29 1.06
C LYS A 28 13.34 5.61 1.26
N ALA A 29 13.24 4.74 2.26
CA ALA A 29 11.98 4.09 2.64
C ALA A 29 10.89 5.11 3.01
N VAL A 30 11.21 6.10 3.86
CA VAL A 30 10.27 7.20 4.19
C VAL A 30 9.83 7.93 2.93
N SER A 31 10.78 8.35 2.09
CA SER A 31 10.48 9.10 0.87
C SER A 31 9.60 8.31 -0.11
N GLU A 32 9.77 6.99 -0.16
CA GLU A 32 8.97 6.09 -1.00
C GLU A 32 7.55 5.91 -0.44
N LEU A 33 7.42 5.68 0.87
CA LEU A 33 6.12 5.56 1.53
C LEU A 33 5.29 6.83 1.40
N VAL A 34 5.91 8.00 1.61
CA VAL A 34 5.27 9.31 1.42
C VAL A 34 4.80 9.47 -0.03
N ARG A 35 5.65 9.16 -1.02
CA ARG A 35 5.23 9.20 -2.43
C ARG A 35 4.04 8.29 -2.71
N ARG A 36 4.05 7.06 -2.20
CA ARG A 36 2.94 6.12 -2.36
C ARG A 36 1.64 6.63 -1.72
N ALA A 37 1.74 7.26 -0.55
CA ALA A 37 0.59 7.83 0.14
C ALA A 37 -0.07 8.94 -0.69
N PHE A 38 0.72 9.79 -1.36
CA PHE A 38 0.20 10.88 -2.19
C PHE A 38 -0.08 10.49 -3.65
N ALA A 39 0.49 9.40 -4.15
CA ALA A 39 0.37 9.01 -5.56
C ALA A 39 -0.98 8.41 -5.94
N VAL A 40 -1.78 7.93 -4.98
CA VAL A 40 -3.00 7.18 -5.31
C VAL A 40 -4.24 7.92 -4.83
N PRO A 41 -4.97 8.62 -5.72
CA PRO A 41 -6.40 8.78 -5.52
C PRO A 41 -6.97 7.36 -5.54
N ARG A 42 -7.39 6.88 -4.36
CA ARG A 42 -8.24 5.70 -4.27
C ARG A 42 -9.65 6.24 -4.23
N PRO A 43 -10.27 6.53 -5.40
CA PRO A 43 -11.65 6.98 -5.40
C PRO A 43 -12.45 5.89 -4.67
N THR A 44 -13.23 6.34 -3.71
CA THR A 44 -14.08 5.48 -2.90
C THR A 44 -15.44 6.15 -2.83
N ARG A 45 -16.48 5.35 -2.74
CA ARG A 45 -17.86 5.81 -2.57
C ARG A 45 -18.52 5.03 -1.45
N VAL A 46 -19.57 5.60 -0.87
CA VAL A 46 -20.39 4.91 0.12
C VAL A 46 -21.49 4.16 -0.63
N VAL A 47 -21.60 2.85 -0.41
CA VAL A 47 -22.71 2.01 -0.90
C VAL A 47 -23.33 1.32 0.30
N ASN A 48 -24.61 1.60 0.57
CA ASN A 48 -25.35 1.04 1.71
C ASN A 48 -24.63 1.22 3.06
N GLY A 49 -23.99 2.38 3.27
CA GLY A 49 -23.24 2.68 4.49
C GLY A 49 -21.82 2.10 4.56
N VAL A 50 -21.37 1.37 3.54
CA VAL A 50 -20.02 0.79 3.48
C VAL A 50 -19.14 1.58 2.51
N GLN A 51 -17.92 1.93 2.94
CA GLN A 51 -16.92 2.54 2.06
C GLN A 51 -16.39 1.48 1.07
N VAL A 52 -16.66 1.67 -0.22
CA VAL A 52 -16.20 0.75 -1.28
C VAL A 52 -15.25 1.48 -2.23
N PHE A 53 -14.28 0.74 -2.79
CA PHE A 53 -13.42 1.25 -3.85
C PHE A 53 -14.24 1.53 -5.11
N ASP A 54 -14.03 2.70 -5.70
CA ASP A 54 -14.67 3.12 -6.94
C ASP A 54 -13.75 2.80 -8.12
N LEU A 55 -13.86 1.55 -8.56
CA LEU A 55 -13.03 1.02 -9.63
C LEU A 55 -13.56 1.48 -11.00
N PRO A 56 -12.68 1.74 -12.00
CA PRO A 56 -13.10 1.92 -13.38
C PRO A 56 -13.97 0.76 -13.86
N PRO A 57 -14.97 0.97 -14.73
CA PRO A 57 -15.86 -0.09 -15.22
C PRO A 57 -15.13 -1.28 -15.85
N GLU A 58 -13.96 -1.01 -16.43
CA GLU A 58 -13.13 -1.99 -17.14
C GLU A 58 -12.31 -2.88 -16.19
N SER A 59 -12.43 -2.66 -14.88
CA SER A 59 -11.62 -3.37 -13.88
C SER A 59 -11.98 -4.86 -13.87
N PRO A 60 -10.97 -5.76 -13.96
CA PRO A 60 -11.23 -7.19 -14.02
C PRO A 60 -11.92 -7.68 -12.75
N ARG A 61 -12.91 -8.56 -12.92
CA ARG A 61 -13.59 -9.19 -11.79
C ARG A 61 -12.65 -10.21 -11.15
N VAL A 62 -12.54 -10.17 -9.83
CA VAL A 62 -11.90 -11.23 -9.06
C VAL A 62 -12.81 -12.46 -9.13
N THR A 63 -12.33 -13.54 -9.74
CA THR A 63 -13.05 -14.81 -9.88
C THR A 63 -12.43 -15.88 -9.00
N MET A 64 -13.19 -16.91 -8.65
CA MET A 64 -12.68 -18.06 -7.89
C MET A 64 -11.54 -18.80 -8.60
N ASN A 65 -11.58 -18.86 -9.93
CA ASN A 65 -10.48 -19.44 -10.70
C ASN A 65 -9.19 -18.65 -10.50
N LYS A 66 -9.28 -17.30 -10.52
CA LYS A 66 -8.10 -16.44 -10.33
C LYS A 66 -7.49 -16.58 -8.93
N VAL A 67 -8.33 -16.73 -7.91
CA VAL A 67 -7.87 -16.98 -6.53
C VAL A 67 -7.12 -18.30 -6.44
N ARG A 68 -7.68 -19.38 -7.02
CA ARG A 68 -7.04 -20.71 -7.00
C ARG A 68 -5.69 -20.76 -7.72
N GLU A 69 -5.54 -20.03 -8.82
CA GLU A 69 -4.25 -19.91 -9.52
C GLU A 69 -3.19 -19.30 -8.61
N LEU A 70 -3.48 -18.16 -7.96
CA LEU A 70 -2.52 -17.45 -7.12
C LEU A 70 -2.14 -18.24 -5.86
N ASP A 71 -3.08 -18.97 -5.26
CA ASP A 71 -2.82 -19.84 -4.11
C ASP A 71 -1.91 -21.03 -4.48
N ALA A 72 -2.00 -21.51 -5.73
CA ALA A 72 -1.15 -22.58 -6.22
C ALA A 72 0.30 -22.12 -6.46
N ASP A 73 0.49 -20.89 -6.94
CA ASP A 73 1.82 -20.29 -7.19
C ASP A 73 2.61 -20.00 -5.89
N GLN A 74 1.94 -19.96 -4.73
CA GLN A 74 2.57 -19.73 -3.42
C GLN A 74 3.07 -21.01 -2.73
N LYS A 75 2.81 -22.20 -3.30
CA LYS A 75 3.26 -23.50 -2.75
C LYS A 75 4.54 -23.98 -3.44
#